data_AF-A0A7X8QLA2-F1
#
_entry.id   AF-A0A7X8QLA2-F1
#
_cell.length_a   1.000
_cell.length_b   1.000
_cell.length_c   1.000
_cell.angle_alpha   90.00
_cell.angle_beta   90.00
_cell.angle_gamma   90.00
#
_symmetry.space_group_name_H-M   'P 1'
#
loop_
_entity.id
_entity.type
_entity.pdbx_description
1 polymer ?
#
loop_
_entity_poly.entity_id
_entity_poly.type
_entity_poly.pdbx_seq_one_letter_code
_entity_poly.pdbx_strand_id
1 'polypeptide(L)'
;MNIPKSIVIKDADNKTVAYLSPTADGLKDAYIDTRLNGESKLEFLLPATSEKISELTPECQIWVGGRVYSLLKKDAIDYERTDDNKQWAKVMAVERWHDLDYEFPEPYICNDPTISNPADLTVIIVGGGTDLSGGRYDVGTAGHALYAVLDGSEWSVGTVDVPGI
;
A
#
# COMPACT_ATOMS: atom_id res chain seq x y z
N MET A 1 -12.84 -15.65 11.08
CA MET A 1 -12.21 -14.97 9.94
C MET A 1 -13.19 -15.02 8.77
N ASN A 2 -13.51 -13.88 8.16
CA ASN A 2 -14.28 -13.85 6.92
C ASN A 2 -13.30 -13.92 5.76
N ILE A 3 -13.36 -15.02 5.01
CA ILE A 3 -12.69 -15.11 3.71
C ILE A 3 -13.24 -13.98 2.84
N PRO A 4 -12.38 -13.15 2.21
CA PRO A 4 -12.84 -12.11 1.32
C PRO A 4 -13.74 -12.69 0.23
N LYS A 5 -14.90 -12.06 -0.03
CA LYS A 5 -15.86 -12.54 -1.04
C LYS A 5 -15.22 -12.66 -2.43
N SER A 6 -14.29 -11.76 -2.73
CA SER A 6 -13.51 -11.72 -3.95
C SER A 6 -12.23 -10.92 -3.74
N ILE A 7 -11.15 -11.34 -4.41
CA ILE A 7 -9.92 -10.56 -4.59
C ILE A 7 -9.90 -10.09 -6.05
N VAL A 8 -9.57 -8.84 -6.29
CA VAL A 8 -9.44 -8.28 -7.65
C VAL A 8 -7.98 -8.01 -7.94
N ILE A 9 -7.48 -8.52 -9.07
CA ILE A 9 -6.11 -8.29 -9.53
C ILE A 9 -6.16 -7.27 -10.65
N LYS A 10 -5.34 -6.24 -10.54
CA LYS A 10 -5.13 -5.24 -11.59
C LYS A 10 -3.68 -5.21 -12.03
N ASP A 11 -3.45 -4.89 -13.29
CA ASP A 11 -2.10 -4.64 -13.81
C ASP A 11 -1.59 -3.24 -13.42
N ALA A 12 -0.38 -2.91 -13.88
CA ALA A 12 0.27 -1.62 -13.66
C ALA A 12 -0.54 -0.44 -14.23
N ASP A 13 -1.35 -0.68 -15.27
CA ASP A 13 -2.23 0.32 -15.90
C ASP A 13 -3.59 0.44 -15.20
N ASN A 14 -3.74 -0.16 -14.00
CA ASN A 14 -4.97 -0.19 -13.21
C ASN A 14 -6.15 -0.86 -13.94
N LYS A 15 -5.87 -1.69 -14.96
CA LYS A 15 -6.88 -2.50 -15.64
C LYS A 15 -7.07 -3.80 -14.88
N THR A 16 -8.33 -4.20 -14.72
CA THR A 16 -8.64 -5.48 -14.07
C THR A 16 -8.29 -6.64 -14.99
N VAL A 17 -7.42 -7.53 -14.50
CA VAL A 17 -6.92 -8.70 -15.24
C VAL A 17 -7.43 -10.03 -14.67
N ALA A 18 -7.75 -10.09 -13.38
CA ALA A 18 -8.36 -11.28 -12.78
C ALA A 18 -9.28 -10.97 -11.60
N TYR A 19 -10.22 -11.89 -11.38
CA TYR A 19 -11.01 -12.00 -10.15
C TYR A 19 -10.72 -13.36 -9.52
N LEU A 20 -10.40 -13.39 -8.23
CA LEU A 20 -10.24 -14.63 -7.47
C LEU A 20 -11.36 -14.76 -6.45
N SER A 21 -11.97 -15.94 -6.39
CA SER A 21 -13.04 -16.25 -5.44
C SER A 21 -12.93 -17.68 -4.91
N PRO A 22 -13.44 -17.96 -3.70
CA PRO A 22 -13.41 -19.32 -3.15
C PRO A 22 -14.12 -20.34 -4.03
N THR A 23 -15.26 -19.97 -4.64
CA THR A 23 -16.10 -20.88 -5.42
C THR A 23 -15.63 -21.11 -6.85
N ALA A 24 -15.13 -20.07 -7.54
CA ALA A 24 -14.72 -20.22 -8.94
C ALA A 24 -13.26 -20.66 -9.09
N ASP A 25 -12.40 -20.26 -8.15
CA ASP A 25 -10.94 -20.39 -8.28
C ASP A 25 -10.34 -21.34 -7.24
N GLY A 26 -11.15 -21.85 -6.32
CA GLY A 26 -10.68 -22.70 -5.23
C GLY A 26 -9.82 -21.97 -4.22
N LEU A 27 -9.95 -20.64 -4.10
CA LEU A 27 -9.23 -19.81 -3.15
C LEU A 27 -9.44 -20.34 -1.72
N LYS A 28 -8.34 -20.57 -0.99
CA LYS A 28 -8.33 -21.07 0.39
C LYS A 28 -7.47 -20.21 1.29
N ASP A 29 -7.73 -20.32 2.59
CA ASP A 29 -6.95 -19.71 3.67
C ASP A 29 -6.62 -18.24 3.40
N ALA A 30 -7.57 -17.52 2.80
CA ALA A 30 -7.40 -16.12 2.47
C ALA A 30 -7.74 -15.27 3.69
N TYR A 31 -6.73 -14.60 4.26
CA TYR A 31 -6.89 -13.72 5.40
C TYR A 31 -6.01 -12.48 5.28
N ILE A 32 -6.50 -11.42 5.92
CA ILE A 32 -5.77 -10.17 6.11
C ILE A 32 -5.33 -10.16 7.58
N ASP A 33 -4.02 -10.11 7.82
CA ASP A 33 -3.43 -9.87 9.14
C ASP A 33 -2.96 -8.42 9.23
N THR A 34 -3.63 -7.62 10.07
CA THR A 34 -3.36 -6.20 10.25
C THR A 34 -3.05 -5.88 11.69
N ARG A 35 -1.97 -5.14 11.92
CA ARG A 35 -1.64 -4.54 13.22
C ARG A 35 -1.91 -3.04 13.19
N LEU A 36 -2.44 -2.51 14.30
CA LEU A 36 -2.67 -1.07 14.41
C LEU A 36 -1.31 -0.34 14.33
N ASN A 37 -1.19 0.62 13.42
CA ASN A 37 0.06 1.35 13.13
C ASN A 37 1.25 0.43 12.86
N GLY A 38 1.00 -0.72 12.23
CA GLY A 38 2.02 -1.70 11.91
C GLY A 38 1.70 -2.45 10.63
N GLU A 39 2.39 -3.56 10.43
CA GLU A 39 2.29 -4.36 9.23
C GLU A 39 0.85 -4.79 8.90
N SER A 40 0.57 -4.84 7.60
CA SER A 40 -0.67 -5.36 7.03
C SER A 40 -0.31 -6.29 5.89
N LYS A 41 -0.65 -7.57 6.07
CA LYS A 41 -0.27 -8.65 5.16
C LYS A 41 -1.51 -9.38 4.67
N LEU A 42 -1.50 -9.74 3.40
CA LEU A 42 -2.48 -10.60 2.78
C LEU A 42 -1.82 -11.94 2.46
N GLU A 43 -2.43 -13.02 2.91
CA GLU A 43 -2.02 -14.37 2.57
C GLU A 43 -3.21 -15.14 2.02
N PHE A 44 -2.99 -15.94 0.97
CA PHE A 44 -3.98 -16.88 0.45
C PHE A 44 -3.35 -18.03 -0.33
N LEU A 45 -4.10 -19.10 -0.49
CA LEU A 45 -3.76 -20.26 -1.30
C LEU A 45 -4.63 -20.32 -2.56
N LEU A 46 -4.00 -20.56 -3.70
CA LEU A 46 -4.66 -20.81 -4.99
C LEU A 46 -4.20 -22.16 -5.55
N PRO A 47 -5.05 -22.95 -6.24
CA PRO A 47 -4.57 -24.16 -6.90
C PRO A 47 -3.44 -23.84 -7.88
N ALA A 48 -2.32 -24.58 -7.82
CA ALA A 48 -1.16 -24.31 -8.66
C ALA A 48 -1.44 -24.48 -10.17
N THR A 49 -2.56 -25.11 -10.53
CA THR A 49 -3.05 -25.24 -11.91
C THR A 49 -3.85 -24.03 -12.39
N SER A 50 -4.08 -23.03 -11.54
CA SER A 50 -4.85 -21.83 -11.90
C SER A 50 -4.07 -20.97 -12.89
N GLU A 51 -4.65 -20.75 -14.08
CA GLU A 51 -4.07 -19.85 -15.09
C GLU A 51 -3.91 -18.42 -14.56
N LYS A 52 -4.78 -17.99 -13.64
CA LYS A 52 -4.74 -16.63 -13.04
C LYS A 52 -3.49 -16.36 -12.19
N ILE A 53 -2.67 -17.38 -11.90
CA ILE A 53 -1.37 -17.17 -11.24
C ILE A 53 -0.46 -16.28 -12.11
N SER A 54 -0.57 -16.33 -13.44
CA SER A 54 0.24 -15.48 -14.33
C SER A 54 -0.04 -13.99 -14.16
N GLU A 55 -1.21 -13.62 -13.64
CA GLU A 55 -1.60 -12.23 -13.41
C GLU A 55 -1.04 -11.67 -12.09
N LEU A 56 -0.50 -12.54 -11.22
CA LEU A 56 0.15 -12.15 -9.97
C LEU A 56 1.61 -11.79 -10.22
N THR A 57 1.81 -10.64 -10.88
CA THR A 57 3.15 -10.09 -11.16
C THR A 57 3.60 -9.12 -10.06
N PRO A 58 4.91 -8.82 -9.93
CA PRO A 58 5.39 -7.84 -8.95
C PRO A 58 4.72 -6.47 -9.04
N GLU A 59 4.34 -6.07 -10.26
CA GLU A 59 3.74 -4.77 -10.59
C GLU A 59 2.21 -4.79 -10.49
N CYS A 60 1.60 -5.95 -10.19
CA CYS A 60 0.16 -6.06 -10.06
C CYS A 60 -0.32 -5.39 -8.75
N GLN A 61 -1.59 -5.03 -8.73
CA GLN A 61 -2.27 -4.53 -7.54
C GLN A 61 -3.33 -5.53 -7.10
N ILE A 62 -3.27 -5.93 -5.83
CA ILE A 62 -4.19 -6.91 -5.24
C ILE A 62 -5.18 -6.18 -4.35
N TRP A 63 -6.42 -6.05 -4.82
CA TRP A 63 -7.48 -5.30 -4.14
C TRP A 63 -8.39 -6.25 -3.35
N VAL A 64 -8.44 -6.06 -2.03
CA VAL A 64 -9.25 -6.90 -1.14
C VAL A 64 -9.60 -6.16 0.14
N GLY A 65 -10.86 -6.29 0.61
CA GLY A 65 -11.27 -5.75 1.90
C GLY A 65 -11.12 -4.22 2.04
N GLY A 66 -11.15 -3.47 0.93
CA GLY A 66 -10.92 -2.02 0.92
C GLY A 66 -9.45 -1.60 0.99
N ARG A 67 -8.52 -2.55 0.85
CA ARG A 67 -7.07 -2.35 0.90
C ARG A 67 -6.43 -2.78 -0.42
N VAL A 68 -5.21 -2.30 -0.65
CA VAL A 68 -4.43 -2.60 -1.85
C VAL A 68 -3.08 -3.17 -1.43
N TYR A 69 -2.71 -4.33 -1.98
CA TYR A 69 -1.47 -5.02 -1.67
C TYR A 69 -0.59 -5.17 -2.92
N SER A 70 0.72 -5.20 -2.70
CA SER A 70 1.76 -5.49 -3.68
C SER A 70 2.49 -6.78 -3.29
N LEU A 71 2.99 -7.50 -4.30
CA LEU A 71 3.91 -8.60 -4.06
C LEU A 71 5.28 -8.03 -3.65
N LEU A 72 5.86 -8.54 -2.56
CA LEU A 72 7.15 -8.06 -2.06
C LEU A 72 8.31 -8.28 -3.04
N LYS A 73 8.23 -9.33 -3.87
CA LYS A 73 9.29 -9.80 -4.76
C LYS A 73 8.72 -10.78 -5.78
N LYS A 74 9.52 -11.10 -6.82
CA LYS A 74 9.18 -12.14 -7.81
C LYS A 74 8.90 -13.52 -7.19
N ASP A 75 9.54 -13.82 -6.06
CA ASP A 75 9.36 -15.08 -5.32
C ASP A 75 8.36 -14.93 -4.14
N ALA A 76 7.38 -14.03 -4.26
CA ALA A 76 6.33 -13.87 -3.25
C ALA A 76 5.25 -14.98 -3.32
N ILE A 77 5.42 -15.93 -4.25
CA ILE A 77 4.56 -17.08 -4.46
C ILE A 77 5.37 -18.34 -4.18
N ASP A 78 5.06 -18.99 -3.05
CA ASP A 78 5.61 -20.29 -2.69
C ASP A 78 4.70 -21.41 -3.19
N TYR A 79 5.26 -22.57 -3.54
CA TYR A 79 4.46 -23.73 -3.94
C TYR A 79 4.52 -24.82 -2.89
N GLU A 80 3.35 -25.17 -2.35
CA GLU A 80 3.19 -26.20 -1.33
C GLU A 80 2.46 -27.41 -1.93
N ARG A 81 2.87 -28.62 -1.55
CA ARG A 81 2.19 -29.86 -1.94
C ARG A 81 1.58 -30.51 -0.71
N THR A 82 0.29 -30.82 -0.79
CA THR A 82 -0.45 -31.51 0.26
C THR A 82 -0.32 -33.03 0.11
N ASP A 83 -0.64 -33.77 1.17
CA ASP A 83 -0.52 -35.25 1.23
C ASP A 83 -1.37 -35.97 0.16
N ASP A 84 -2.43 -35.33 -0.35
CA ASP A 84 -3.26 -35.81 -1.46
C ASP A 84 -2.67 -35.45 -2.84
N ASN A 85 -1.39 -35.08 -2.89
CA ASN A 85 -0.62 -34.70 -4.08
C ASN A 85 -1.18 -33.49 -4.86
N LYS A 86 -2.05 -32.69 -4.22
CA LYS A 86 -2.45 -31.39 -4.78
C LYS A 86 -1.38 -30.36 -4.50
N GLN A 87 -1.15 -29.48 -5.48
CA GLN A 87 -0.18 -28.40 -5.37
C GLN A 87 -0.93 -27.07 -5.29
N TRP A 88 -0.48 -26.23 -4.37
CA TRP A 88 -1.05 -24.93 -4.06
C TRP A 88 0.03 -23.86 -4.22
N ALA A 89 -0.35 -22.72 -4.79
CA ALA A 89 0.43 -21.50 -4.82
C ALA A 89 0.01 -20.64 -3.62
N LYS A 90 0.95 -20.46 -2.68
CA LYS A 90 0.83 -19.60 -1.52
C LYS A 90 1.32 -18.21 -1.86
N VAL A 91 0.41 -17.26 -1.86
CA VAL A 91 0.67 -15.86 -2.19
C VAL A 91 0.78 -15.08 -0.90
N MET A 92 1.88 -14.33 -0.75
CA MET A 92 2.10 -13.42 0.37
C MET A 92 2.32 -12.00 -0.16
N ALA A 93 1.48 -11.07 0.25
CA ALA A 93 1.52 -9.68 -0.20
C ALA A 93 1.52 -8.71 0.99
N VAL A 94 2.13 -7.54 0.81
CA VAL A 94 2.15 -6.45 1.78
C VAL A 94 1.31 -5.29 1.29
N GLU A 95 0.66 -4.58 2.20
CA GLU A 95 -0.17 -3.44 1.82
C GLU A 95 0.69 -2.31 1.20
N ARG A 96 0.19 -1.67 0.13
CA ARG A 96 0.93 -0.69 -0.68
C ARG A 96 1.45 0.51 0.09
N TRP A 97 0.92 0.82 1.28
CA TRP A 97 1.47 1.95 2.06
C TRP A 97 2.94 1.73 2.43
N HIS A 98 3.41 0.48 2.43
CA HIS A 98 4.84 0.16 2.58
C HIS A 98 5.71 0.81 1.49
N ASP A 99 5.15 1.13 0.31
CA ASP A 99 5.90 1.82 -0.76
C ASP A 99 6.34 3.23 -0.32
N LEU A 100 5.62 3.86 0.62
CA LEU A 100 5.99 5.17 1.21
C LEU A 100 7.33 5.15 1.94
N ASP A 101 7.86 3.98 2.35
CA ASP A 101 9.20 3.87 2.93
C ASP A 101 10.31 4.20 1.93
N TYR A 102 9.98 4.29 0.64
CA TYR A 102 10.90 4.58 -0.46
C TYR A 102 10.48 5.78 -1.32
N GLU A 103 9.29 6.34 -1.11
CA GLU A 103 8.80 7.56 -1.77
C GLU A 103 9.13 8.78 -0.90
N PHE A 104 10.20 9.49 -1.25
CA PHE A 104 10.60 10.72 -0.57
C PHE A 104 10.40 11.93 -1.48
N PRO A 105 9.85 13.04 -0.96
CA PRO A 105 9.89 14.31 -1.68
C PRO A 105 11.34 14.78 -1.86
N GLU A 106 11.83 14.71 -3.10
CA GLU A 106 13.17 15.15 -3.48
C GLU A 106 13.13 16.58 -4.08
N PRO A 107 14.19 17.39 -3.91
CA PRO A 107 15.44 17.08 -3.21
C PRO A 107 15.37 17.29 -1.69
N TYR A 108 14.34 17.95 -1.16
CA TYR A 108 14.13 18.23 0.25
C TYR A 108 12.68 18.69 0.49
N ILE A 109 12.27 18.76 1.76
CA ILE A 109 11.08 19.48 2.20
C ILE A 109 11.52 20.65 3.06
N CYS A 110 11.23 21.88 2.67
CA CYS A 110 11.53 23.05 3.49
C CYS A 110 10.44 24.11 3.33
N ASN A 111 9.88 24.54 4.46
CA ASN A 111 9.01 25.73 4.48
C ASN A 111 9.62 26.89 5.28
N ASP A 112 10.86 26.79 5.77
CA ASP A 112 11.49 27.90 6.48
C ASP A 112 11.98 28.95 5.45
N PRO A 113 11.41 30.18 5.45
CA PRO A 113 11.78 31.21 4.48
C PRO A 113 13.19 31.76 4.69
N THR A 114 13.83 31.45 5.83
CA THR A 114 15.20 31.89 6.13
C THR A 114 16.27 30.97 5.53
N ILE A 115 15.88 29.79 5.04
CA ILE A 115 16.77 28.80 4.46
C ILE A 115 16.58 28.78 2.94
N SER A 116 17.47 29.46 2.23
CA SER A 116 17.42 29.56 0.76
C SER A 116 17.96 28.33 0.03
N ASN A 117 18.80 27.53 0.68
CA ASN A 117 19.39 26.32 0.09
C ASN A 117 19.48 25.19 1.13
N PRO A 118 18.36 24.47 1.38
CA PRO A 118 18.35 23.30 2.23
C PRO A 118 19.31 22.22 1.72
N ALA A 119 19.85 21.40 2.62
CA ALA A 119 20.64 20.25 2.24
C ALA A 119 19.73 19.14 1.68
N ASP A 120 20.29 18.30 0.81
CA ASP A 120 19.56 17.17 0.22
C ASP A 120 18.97 16.25 1.30
N LEU A 121 17.77 15.74 1.03
CA LEU A 121 16.95 14.86 1.89
C LEU A 121 16.61 15.44 3.27
N THR A 122 16.77 16.75 3.47
CA THR A 122 16.40 17.42 4.72
C THR A 122 14.89 17.68 4.74
N VAL A 123 14.27 17.48 5.91
CA VAL A 123 12.88 17.84 6.18
C VAL A 123 12.83 18.92 7.26
N ILE A 124 12.39 20.13 6.87
CA ILE A 124 12.22 21.29 7.75
C ILE A 124 10.80 21.82 7.56
N ILE A 125 9.94 21.55 8.54
CA ILE A 125 8.57 22.03 8.57
C ILE A 125 8.37 22.81 9.87
N VAL A 126 8.38 24.14 9.78
CA VAL A 126 8.21 25.07 10.88
C VAL A 126 6.81 25.70 10.85
N GLY A 127 6.23 25.94 12.02
CA GLY A 127 4.85 26.43 12.13
C GLY A 127 4.62 27.87 11.68
N GLY A 128 5.68 28.67 11.51
CA GLY A 128 5.61 30.03 10.97
C GLY A 128 6.15 30.17 9.55
N GLY A 129 6.36 29.05 8.86
CA GLY A 129 6.97 29.01 7.55
C GLY A 129 6.02 29.37 6.41
N THR A 130 6.46 29.13 5.18
CA THR A 130 5.61 29.19 4.01
C THR A 130 4.58 28.06 4.03
N ASP A 131 3.48 28.30 3.34
CA ASP A 131 2.47 27.27 3.15
C ASP A 131 2.87 26.35 1.98
N LEU A 132 2.93 25.06 2.27
CA LEU A 132 3.26 23.99 1.31
C LEU A 132 2.00 23.28 0.80
N SER A 133 0.85 23.58 1.38
CA SER A 133 -0.42 22.93 1.10
C SER A 133 -1.31 23.70 0.12
N GLY A 134 -0.94 24.94 -0.22
CA GLY A 134 -1.73 25.81 -1.10
C GLY A 134 -3.07 26.23 -0.49
N GLY A 135 -3.11 26.44 0.82
CA GLY A 135 -4.25 26.92 1.61
C GLY A 135 -5.16 25.81 2.10
N ARG A 136 -4.77 24.54 1.99
CA ARG A 136 -5.58 23.39 2.44
C ARG A 136 -5.53 23.21 3.96
N TYR A 137 -4.39 23.54 4.56
CA TYR A 137 -4.14 23.39 5.98
C TYR A 137 -3.47 24.66 6.53
N ASP A 138 -3.82 25.03 7.76
CA ASP A 138 -3.11 26.11 8.45
C ASP A 138 -1.65 25.70 8.69
N VAL A 139 -0.70 26.60 8.44
CA VAL A 139 0.72 26.33 8.63
C VAL A 139 1.00 25.95 10.08
N GLY A 140 1.78 24.88 10.28
CA GLY A 140 2.12 24.37 11.61
C GLY A 140 1.14 23.35 12.20
N THR A 141 0.08 23.02 11.48
CA THR A 141 -0.81 21.90 11.82
C THR A 141 -0.21 20.55 11.43
N ALA A 142 -0.75 19.46 12.00
CA ALA A 142 -0.35 18.11 11.59
C ALA A 142 -0.78 17.84 10.14
N GLY A 143 -1.92 18.38 9.70
CA GLY A 143 -2.36 18.28 8.32
C GLY A 143 -1.43 18.97 7.34
N HIS A 144 -0.94 20.16 7.67
CA HIS A 144 0.06 20.85 6.84
C HIS A 144 1.36 20.04 6.70
N ALA A 145 1.87 19.50 7.81
CA ALA A 145 3.08 18.70 7.79
C ALA A 145 2.93 17.39 7.00
N LEU A 146 1.83 16.65 7.22
CA LEU A 146 1.59 15.38 6.53
C LEU A 146 1.31 15.58 5.03
N TYR A 147 0.64 16.68 4.66
CA TYR A 147 0.46 17.02 3.25
C TYR A 147 1.80 17.23 2.55
N ALA A 148 2.73 17.94 3.19
CA ALA A 148 4.05 18.18 2.63
C ALA A 148 4.89 16.89 2.49
N VAL A 149 4.79 15.98 3.47
CA VAL A 149 5.52 14.69 3.43
C VAL A 149 4.99 13.76 2.34
N LEU A 150 3.69 13.83 2.03
CA LEU A 150 3.07 13.03 0.98
C LEU A 150 3.11 13.70 -0.41
N ASP A 151 3.74 14.87 -0.55
CA ASP A 151 3.78 15.56 -1.84
C ASP A 151 4.51 14.71 -2.89
N GLY A 152 3.94 14.66 -4.09
CA GLY A 152 4.42 13.78 -5.17
C GLY A 152 4.08 12.29 -5.00
N SER A 153 3.56 11.85 -3.85
CA SER A 153 2.99 10.51 -3.70
C SER A 153 1.55 10.44 -4.23
N GLU A 154 1.05 9.23 -4.46
CA GLU A 154 -0.38 9.01 -4.76
C GLU A 154 -1.26 8.95 -3.48
N TRP A 155 -0.65 9.13 -2.31
CA TRP A 155 -1.31 8.99 -1.02
C TRP A 155 -1.91 10.31 -0.53
N SER A 156 -2.97 10.21 0.27
CA SER A 156 -3.57 11.36 0.92
C SER A 156 -3.88 11.02 2.38
N VAL A 157 -3.84 12.04 3.23
CA VAL A 157 -4.28 11.91 4.62
C VAL A 157 -5.77 12.11 4.74
N GLY A 158 -6.38 11.33 5.64
CA GLY A 158 -7.75 11.56 6.09
C GLY A 158 -7.81 12.66 7.14
N THR A 159 -8.63 12.47 8.18
CA THR A 159 -8.72 13.41 9.29
C THR A 159 -7.50 13.32 10.20
N VAL A 160 -6.84 14.45 10.44
CA VAL A 160 -5.59 14.57 11.19
C VAL A 160 -5.71 15.59 12.32
N ASP A 161 -6.19 16.79 12.00
CA ASP A 161 -6.45 17.82 12.99
C ASP A 161 -7.85 17.59 13.59
N VAL A 162 -7.88 17.17 14.85
CA VAL A 162 -9.12 17.08 15.63
C VAL A 162 -9.26 18.35 16.46
N PRO A 163 -10.38 19.08 16.36
CA PRO A 163 -10.65 20.17 17.29
C PRO A 163 -10.73 19.54 18.68
N GLY A 164 -9.81 19.90 19.56
CA GLY A 164 -9.82 19.43 20.95
C GLY A 164 -11.20 19.68 21.57
N ILE A 165 -11.68 18.71 22.36
CA ILE A 165 -12.87 18.88 23.20
C ILE A 165 -12.54 19.78 24.38
#